data_AF-A0A1Y2PDY1-F1
#
_entry.id   AF-A0A1Y2PDY1-F1
#
_cell.length_a   1.000
_cell.length_b   1.000
_cell.length_c   1.000
_cell.angle_alpha   90.00
_cell.angle_beta   90.00
_cell.angle_gamma   90.00
#
_symmetry.space_group_name_H-M   'P 1'
#
loop_
_entity.id
_entity.type
_entity.pdbx_description
1 polymer ?
#
loop_
_entity_poly.entity_id
_entity_poly.type
_entity_poly.pdbx_seq_one_letter_code
_entity_poly.pdbx_strand_id
1 'polypeptide(L)'
;MNFDKEYNRSTLDINSEKKHKIDLGIGIPEGYFSKSSEAILKQTVGKKKTKVISLQKKYVWSAAAAIALLFTLAVVNQFESSQAITVDNDVLIASLLTEDAEVDTFIEDFVDDSLLTEDVFSE
;
A
#
# COMPACT_ATOMS: atom_id res chain seq x y z
N MET A 1 16.45 16.45 70.21
CA MET A 1 17.29 16.58 69.01
C MET A 1 16.33 16.78 67.83
N ASN A 2 16.52 17.89 67.10
CA ASN A 2 15.76 18.46 65.98
C ASN A 2 15.27 17.42 64.94
N PHE A 3 14.20 17.63 64.16
CA PHE A 3 13.94 18.79 63.30
C PHE A 3 12.44 18.89 62.94
N ASP A 4 11.81 20.01 63.30
CA ASP A 4 10.68 20.53 62.51
C ASP A 4 11.24 20.88 61.13
N LYS A 5 10.89 20.08 60.12
CA LYS A 5 11.30 20.32 58.74
C LYS A 5 10.32 21.33 58.14
N GLU A 6 10.47 22.57 58.55
CA GLU A 6 9.79 23.72 57.95
C GLU A 6 10.22 23.80 56.49
N TYR A 7 9.35 23.32 55.59
CA TYR A 7 9.57 23.42 54.15
C TYR A 7 9.52 24.89 53.77
N ASN A 8 10.69 25.51 53.72
CA ASN A 8 10.91 26.85 53.20
C ASN A 8 10.68 26.82 51.68
N ARG A 9 9.40 26.79 51.27
CA ARG A 9 9.03 27.01 49.86
C ARG A 9 9.22 28.50 49.64
N SER A 10 10.23 28.86 48.85
CA SER A 10 10.45 30.24 48.42
C SER A 10 9.14 30.85 47.93
N THR A 11 8.80 32.05 48.38
CA THR A 11 7.57 32.76 47.97
C THR A 11 7.49 32.97 46.45
N LEU A 12 8.64 32.90 45.76
CA LEU A 12 8.76 32.87 44.30
C LEU A 12 8.14 31.62 43.65
N ASP A 13 8.27 30.43 44.25
CA ASP A 13 7.81 29.17 43.66
C ASP A 13 6.28 28.99 43.75
N ILE A 14 5.66 29.52 44.82
CA ILE A 14 4.20 29.49 44.97
C ILE A 14 3.53 30.48 43.99
N ASN A 15 4.22 31.58 43.68
CA ASN A 15 3.72 32.60 42.77
C ASN A 15 3.98 32.25 41.30
N SER A 16 5.06 31.53 40.99
CA SER A 16 5.35 31.06 39.63
C SER A 16 4.28 30.05 39.16
N GLU A 17 3.92 29.05 39.96
CA GLU A 17 2.90 28.05 39.58
C GLU A 17 1.53 28.71 39.29
N LYS A 18 1.16 29.74 40.07
CA LYS A 18 -0.09 30.50 39.84
C LYS A 18 -0.01 31.38 38.60
N LYS A 19 1.09 32.11 38.39
CA LYS A 19 1.29 32.96 37.22
C LYS A 19 1.34 32.14 35.92
N HIS A 20 2.02 31.00 35.91
CA HIS A 20 2.12 30.17 34.72
C HIS A 20 0.79 29.52 34.32
N LYS A 21 -0.07 29.11 35.26
CA LYS A 21 -1.38 28.54 34.89
C LYS A 21 -2.30 29.57 34.22
N ILE A 22 -2.24 30.82 34.67
CA ILE A 22 -3.06 31.94 34.14
C ILE A 22 -2.47 32.46 32.83
N ASP A 23 -1.15 32.71 32.78
CA ASP A 23 -0.48 33.29 31.59
C ASP A 23 -0.39 32.30 30.42
N LEU A 24 -0.27 31.00 30.70
CA LEU A 24 -0.24 29.97 29.64
C LEU A 24 -1.65 29.56 29.18
N GLY A 25 -2.71 30.07 29.80
CA GLY A 25 -4.10 29.71 29.46
C GLY A 25 -4.41 28.23 29.64
N ILE A 26 -3.65 27.49 30.45
CA ILE A 26 -3.79 26.03 30.67
C ILE A 26 -4.88 25.75 31.71
N GLY A 27 -5.93 26.57 31.72
CA GLY A 27 -7.14 26.35 32.51
C GLY A 27 -8.15 25.60 31.66
N ILE A 28 -8.70 24.51 32.18
CA ILE A 28 -9.86 23.85 31.56
C ILE A 28 -11.03 24.85 31.63
N PRO A 29 -11.64 25.24 30.50
CA PRO A 29 -12.78 26.14 30.51
C PRO A 29 -13.94 25.57 31.33
N GLU A 30 -14.69 26.44 31.99
CA GLU A 30 -15.83 26.03 32.80
C GLU A 30 -16.83 25.23 31.96
N GLY A 31 -17.20 24.04 32.46
CA GLY A 31 -18.18 23.17 31.81
C GLY A 31 -17.71 22.46 30.53
N TYR A 32 -16.43 22.51 30.14
CA TYR A 32 -15.91 21.85 28.92
C TYR A 32 -16.27 20.36 28.85
N PHE A 33 -15.95 19.61 29.91
CA PHE A 33 -16.21 18.16 29.98
C PHE A 33 -17.69 17.82 30.19
N SER A 34 -18.41 18.66 30.92
CA SER A 34 -19.86 18.48 31.14
C SER A 34 -20.61 18.63 29.82
N LYS A 35 -20.28 19.65 29.03
CA LYS A 35 -20.89 19.92 27.72
C LYS A 35 -20.58 18.82 26.70
N SER A 36 -19.35 18.32 26.65
CA SER A 36 -18.99 17.23 25.72
C SER A 36 -19.70 15.93 26.08
N SER A 37 -19.76 15.59 27.37
CA SER A 37 -20.46 14.40 27.86
C SER A 37 -21.96 14.46 27.58
N GLU A 38 -22.58 15.61 27.85
CA GLU A 38 -24.01 15.82 27.57
C GLU A 38 -24.31 15.76 26.07
N ALA A 39 -23.45 16.36 25.22
CA ALA A 39 -23.59 16.30 23.78
C ALA A 39 -23.50 14.86 23.24
N ILE A 40 -22.56 14.06 23.74
CA ILE A 40 -22.40 12.64 23.38
C ILE A 40 -23.61 11.82 23.83
N LEU A 41 -24.11 12.03 25.06
CA LEU A 41 -25.28 11.33 25.58
C LEU A 41 -26.55 11.65 24.79
N LYS A 42 -26.78 12.94 24.48
CA LYS A 42 -27.88 13.35 23.59
C LYS A 42 -27.76 12.71 22.20
N GLN A 43 -26.54 12.58 21.69
CA GLN A 43 -26.28 12.00 20.39
C GLN A 43 -26.41 10.47 20.34
N THR A 44 -26.16 9.75 21.45
CA THR A 44 -26.09 8.28 21.46
C THR A 44 -27.36 7.62 22.01
N VAL A 45 -28.02 8.21 23.00
CA VAL A 45 -29.19 7.61 23.66
C VAL A 45 -30.45 7.67 22.78
N GLY A 46 -30.55 8.64 21.86
CA GLY A 46 -31.74 8.85 21.01
C GLY A 46 -31.62 8.40 19.54
N LYS A 47 -30.46 7.92 19.09
CA LYS A 47 -30.27 7.56 17.67
C LYS A 47 -30.80 6.15 17.40
N LYS A 48 -31.88 6.07 16.61
CA LYS A 48 -32.38 4.82 16.04
C LYS A 48 -31.24 4.14 15.27
N LYS A 49 -30.94 2.89 15.61
CA LYS A 49 -29.88 2.09 14.97
C LYS A 49 -30.11 2.09 13.46
N THR A 50 -29.18 2.67 12.70
CA THR A 50 -29.26 2.68 11.23
C THR A 50 -29.25 1.24 10.75
N LYS A 51 -30.30 0.83 10.03
CA LYS A 51 -30.39 -0.50 9.43
C LYS A 51 -29.34 -0.59 8.32
N VAL A 52 -28.19 -1.18 8.62
CA VAL A 52 -27.16 -1.48 7.63
C VAL A 52 -27.62 -2.67 6.77
N ILE A 53 -27.58 -2.49 5.45
CA ILE A 53 -27.89 -3.53 4.47
C ILE A 53 -26.55 -4.11 4.01
N SER A 54 -26.33 -5.42 4.15
CA SER A 54 -25.09 -6.02 3.65
C SER A 54 -25.10 -6.05 2.12
N LEU A 55 -24.03 -5.54 1.49
CA LEU A 55 -23.89 -5.39 0.04
C LEU A 55 -23.59 -6.71 -0.70
N GLN A 56 -23.79 -7.86 -0.06
CA GLN A 56 -23.07 -9.09 -0.41
C GLN A 56 -23.80 -10.03 -1.40
N LYS A 57 -24.94 -9.61 -1.98
CA LYS A 57 -25.83 -10.53 -2.71
C LYS A 57 -25.78 -10.46 -4.24
N LYS A 58 -24.86 -9.70 -4.86
CA LYS A 58 -24.86 -9.49 -6.32
C LYS A 58 -23.84 -10.30 -7.12
N TYR A 59 -22.95 -11.06 -6.46
CA TYR A 59 -21.86 -11.78 -7.15
C TYR A 59 -22.24 -13.16 -7.71
N VAL A 60 -23.41 -13.69 -7.36
CA VAL A 60 -23.84 -15.04 -7.81
C VAL A 60 -23.97 -15.12 -9.33
N TRP A 61 -24.41 -14.05 -9.99
CA TRP A 61 -24.52 -14.00 -11.46
C TRP A 61 -23.18 -13.77 -12.17
N SER A 62 -22.20 -13.16 -11.49
CA SER A 62 -20.86 -12.96 -12.04
C SER A 62 -20.10 -14.28 -12.16
N ALA A 63 -20.31 -15.21 -11.21
CA ALA A 63 -19.66 -16.52 -11.24
C ALA A 63 -20.12 -17.37 -12.43
N ALA A 64 -21.43 -17.36 -12.74
CA ALA A 64 -21.97 -18.11 -13.88
C ALA A 64 -21.43 -17.59 -15.23
N ALA A 65 -21.32 -16.27 -15.40
CA ALA A 65 -20.76 -15.67 -16.61
C ALA A 65 -19.28 -16.02 -16.80
N ALA A 66 -18.49 -16.01 -15.73
CA ALA A 66 -17.08 -16.40 -15.77
C ALA A 66 -16.92 -17.89 -16.15
N ILE A 67 -17.74 -18.77 -15.59
CA ILE A 67 -17.73 -20.20 -15.92
C ILE A 67 -18.12 -20.42 -17.39
N ALA A 68 -19.16 -19.73 -17.88
CA ALA A 68 -19.57 -19.81 -19.27
C ALA A 68 -18.47 -19.30 -20.22
N LEU A 69 -17.82 -18.19 -19.90
CA LEU A 69 -16.71 -17.64 -20.69
C LEU A 69 -15.53 -18.62 -20.76
N LEU A 70 -15.11 -19.17 -19.62
CA LEU A 70 -14.04 -20.18 -19.58
C LEU A 70 -14.40 -21.44 -20.35
N PHE A 71 -15.65 -21.88 -20.28
CA PHE A 71 -16.14 -23.05 -21.02
C PHE A 71 -16.16 -22.79 -22.53
N THR A 72 -16.66 -21.63 -22.97
CA THR A 72 -16.63 -21.24 -24.39
C THR A 72 -15.21 -21.07 -24.90
N LEU A 73 -14.30 -20.50 -24.10
CA LEU A 73 -12.90 -20.35 -24.45
C LEU A 73 -12.22 -21.72 -24.57
N ALA A 74 -12.47 -22.64 -23.62
CA ALA A 74 -11.91 -23.99 -23.65
C ALA A 74 -12.43 -24.85 -24.82
N VAL A 75 -13.68 -24.65 -25.24
CA VAL A 75 -14.26 -25.35 -26.41
C VAL A 75 -13.75 -24.76 -27.73
N VAL A 76 -13.62 -23.43 -27.82
CA VAL A 76 -13.08 -22.76 -29.03
C VAL A 76 -11.57 -23.02 -29.18
N ASN A 77 -10.80 -23.02 -28.08
CA ASN A 77 -9.35 -23.26 -28.13
C ASN A 77 -8.98 -24.72 -28.45
N GLN A 78 -9.93 -25.66 -28.34
CA GLN A 78 -9.76 -27.03 -28.85
C GLN A 78 -9.89 -27.11 -30.39
N PHE A 79 -10.44 -26.07 -31.04
CA PHE A 79 -10.58 -26.00 -32.49
C PHE A 79 -9.34 -25.40 -33.18
N GLU A 80 -8.45 -24.77 -32.43
CA GLU A 80 -7.17 -24.20 -32.89
C GLU A 80 -6.01 -25.15 -32.57
N SER A 81 -6.13 -26.44 -32.88
CA SER A 81 -4.95 -27.33 -32.93
C SER A 81 -4.06 -27.03 -34.15
N SER A 82 -3.90 -25.76 -34.53
CA SER A 82 -3.09 -25.30 -35.67
C SER A 82 -2.78 -23.79 -35.66
N GLN A 83 -2.86 -23.08 -34.53
CA GLN A 83 -2.13 -21.82 -34.41
C GLN A 83 -1.03 -21.99 -33.39
N ALA A 84 0.08 -22.55 -33.89
CA ALA A 84 1.37 -22.24 -33.33
C ALA A 84 1.44 -20.72 -33.23
N ILE A 85 1.56 -20.19 -32.01
CA ILE A 85 1.96 -18.81 -31.78
C ILE A 85 3.23 -18.66 -32.62
N THR A 86 3.19 -17.95 -33.74
CA THR A 86 4.39 -17.64 -34.51
C THR A 86 5.16 -16.61 -33.68
N VAL A 87 5.95 -17.11 -32.74
CA VAL A 87 6.81 -16.33 -31.84
C VAL A 87 7.75 -15.43 -32.64
N ASP A 88 8.05 -15.82 -33.88
CA ASP A 88 8.93 -15.13 -34.82
C ASP A 88 8.54 -13.65 -35.11
N ASN A 89 7.28 -13.27 -34.92
CA ASN A 89 6.79 -11.93 -35.30
C ASN A 89 6.83 -10.89 -34.17
N ASP A 90 7.06 -11.29 -32.91
CA ASP A 90 7.14 -10.37 -31.77
C ASP A 90 8.52 -10.46 -31.13
N VAL A 91 9.37 -9.48 -31.43
CA VAL A 91 10.75 -9.40 -30.94
C VAL A 91 10.84 -9.43 -29.41
N LEU A 92 9.82 -8.92 -28.70
CA LEU A 92 9.80 -8.92 -27.24
C LEU A 92 9.51 -10.32 -26.69
N ILE A 93 8.66 -11.08 -27.36
CA ILE A 93 8.33 -12.45 -26.96
C ILE A 93 9.44 -13.42 -27.40
N ALA A 94 9.98 -13.25 -28.60
CA ALA A 94 11.17 -13.97 -29.07
C ALA A 94 12.34 -13.78 -28.09
N SER A 95 12.62 -12.55 -27.65
CA SER A 95 13.69 -12.25 -26.68
C SER A 95 13.51 -12.93 -25.32
N LEU A 96 12.29 -13.32 -24.93
CA LEU A 96 12.04 -14.05 -23.68
C LEU A 96 12.18 -15.57 -23.84
N LEU A 97 12.14 -16.07 -25.08
CA LEU A 97 12.13 -17.48 -25.43
C LEU A 97 13.44 -17.96 -26.04
N THR A 98 14.26 -17.05 -26.58
CA THR A 98 15.63 -17.33 -27.01
C THR A 98 16.45 -17.80 -25.81
N GLU A 99 17.14 -18.94 -25.97
CA GLU A 99 17.99 -19.48 -24.93
C GLU A 99 19.27 -18.66 -24.80
N ASP A 100 19.73 -18.44 -23.56
CA ASP A 100 20.95 -17.66 -23.29
C ASP A 100 22.18 -18.20 -24.06
N ALA A 101 22.27 -19.52 -24.27
CA ALA A 101 23.35 -20.15 -25.02
C ALA A 101 23.40 -19.75 -26.51
N GLU A 102 22.24 -19.46 -27.12
CA GLU A 102 22.17 -18.96 -28.49
C GLU A 102 22.65 -17.50 -28.57
N VAL A 103 22.32 -16.70 -27.54
CA VAL A 103 22.79 -15.31 -27.42
C VAL A 103 24.30 -15.28 -27.20
N ASP A 104 24.82 -16.13 -26.32
CA ASP A 104 26.25 -16.24 -26.03
C ASP A 104 27.03 -16.62 -27.30
N THR A 105 26.55 -17.61 -28.04
CA THR A 105 27.18 -18.04 -29.31
C THR A 105 27.19 -16.92 -30.35
N PHE A 106 26.11 -16.15 -30.46
CA PHE A 106 26.03 -14.99 -31.37
C PHE A 106 27.01 -13.88 -30.99
N ILE A 107 27.18 -13.61 -29.68
CA ILE A 107 28.13 -12.62 -29.19
C ILE A 107 29.57 -13.07 -29.48
N GLU A 108 29.89 -14.34 -29.25
CA GLU A 108 31.22 -14.90 -29.53
C GLU A 108 31.57 -14.83 -31.02
N ASP A 109 30.67 -15.27 -31.90
CA ASP A 109 30.88 -15.22 -33.36
C ASP A 109 31.04 -13.79 -33.87
N PHE A 110 30.25 -12.83 -33.36
CA PHE A 110 30.38 -11.42 -33.71
C PHE A 110 31.71 -10.82 -33.24
N VAL A 111 32.17 -11.15 -32.04
CA VAL A 111 33.47 -10.67 -31.53
C VAL A 111 34.60 -11.25 -32.36
N ASP A 112 34.54 -12.54 -32.69
CA ASP A 112 35.58 -13.21 -33.45
C ASP A 112 35.64 -12.73 -34.91
N ASP A 113 34.50 -12.59 -35.59
CA ASP A 113 34.45 -12.23 -37.02
C ASP A 113 34.50 -10.71 -37.26
N SER A 114 33.98 -9.88 -36.36
CA SER A 114 33.92 -8.42 -36.56
C SER A 114 34.97 -7.63 -35.79
N LEU A 115 35.46 -8.14 -34.64
CA LEU A 115 36.41 -7.41 -33.80
C LEU A 115 37.81 -8.03 -33.80
N LEU A 116 37.94 -9.35 -34.00
CA LEU A 116 39.22 -10.05 -34.05
C LEU A 116 39.75 -10.32 -35.46
N THR A 117 39.27 -9.59 -36.48
CA THR A 117 39.92 -9.59 -37.79
C THR A 117 41.35 -9.06 -37.67
N GLU A 118 42.31 -9.80 -38.24
CA GLU A 118 43.75 -9.50 -38.19
C GLU A 118 44.08 -8.04 -38.61
N ASP A 119 43.22 -7.40 -39.40
CA ASP A 119 43.33 -6.01 -39.84
C ASP A 119 43.26 -4.98 -38.69
N VAL A 120 42.56 -5.28 -37.59
CA VAL A 120 42.46 -4.37 -36.41
C VAL A 120 43.67 -4.52 -35.48
N PHE A 121 44.36 -5.66 -35.53
CA PHE A 121 45.50 -5.99 -34.66
C PHE A 121 46.87 -5.88 -35.35
N SER A 122 46.93 -5.42 -36.60
CA SER A 122 48.16 -5.34 -37.41
C SER A 122 48.79 -3.94 -37.50
N GLU A 123 48.56 -3.05 -36.53
CA GLU A 123 49.34 -1.80 -36.38
C GLU A 123 50.46 -1.94 -35.33
#